data_AF-A0A917CIW8-F1
#
_entry.id   AF-A0A917CIW8-F1
#
_cell.length_a   1.000
_cell.length_b   1.000
_cell.length_c   1.000
_cell.angle_alpha   90.00
_cell.angle_beta   90.00
_cell.angle_gamma   90.00
#
_symmetry.space_group_name_H-M   'P 1'
#
loop_
_entity.id
_entity.type
_entity.pdbx_description
1 polymer ?
#
loop_
_entity_poly.entity_id
_entity_poly.type
_entity_poly.pdbx_seq_one_letter_code
_entity_poly.pdbx_strand_id
1 'polypeptide(L)'
;MNLAEMLGYADIGQLNRIAAAYQCNCNSHSKNELIQSILRAINSKEVFKHQIRSMRMEELRFLSSLLFDSQNAYSLEELIARVQQSRFELRPESMPGERTSEVPPVPERAASRKGKPAAAESPRDTIVKFKHAGWLFNGFSGTNRYLFHIPNDLKQRFCDELERQFEEGLHFIMEPDGFRDEQNLLSEDVLSLLDHIYQNEVLLSAEGSMYKRTIQQVLERFHVLEELPLKGAWRFGYGRRIKDYPNRMSLIYDYCYYNGLIAENGNSLCLTSAGDEFREQRKRAEPTQLYRFWLRLYKGAIPNLLSLVNWVDRLSDRWVTISSLGNTLIPFIKPYYYDSAEAIFEQRILGMMMHLGLIRIGEKHGAGQVIRMTKVGRAVVAGVYVADHDRIQLD
;
A
#
# COMPACT_ATOMS: atom_id res chain seq x y z
N MET A 1 -3.87 -17.98 15.66
CA MET A 1 -4.44 -18.15 17.01
C MET A 1 -5.61 -17.22 17.15
N ASN A 2 -6.66 -17.67 17.83
CA ASN A 2 -7.90 -16.92 18.00
C ASN A 2 -7.89 -16.16 19.34
N LEU A 3 -8.83 -15.21 19.49
CA LEU A 3 -8.92 -14.35 20.65
C LEU A 3 -9.09 -15.15 21.94
N ALA A 4 -9.91 -16.19 21.92
CA ALA A 4 -10.15 -17.06 23.08
C ALA A 4 -8.86 -17.73 23.59
N GLU A 5 -8.01 -18.20 22.68
CA GLU A 5 -6.71 -18.80 23.02
C GLU A 5 -5.79 -17.76 23.65
N MET A 6 -5.69 -16.58 23.04
CA MET A 6 -4.85 -15.47 23.51
C MET A 6 -5.27 -14.99 24.92
N LEU A 7 -6.57 -14.89 25.18
CA LEU A 7 -7.10 -14.57 26.51
C LEU A 7 -6.79 -15.67 27.54
N GLY A 8 -6.77 -16.94 27.10
CA GLY A 8 -6.35 -18.07 27.92
C GLY A 8 -4.90 -17.95 28.41
N TYR A 9 -3.99 -17.43 27.59
CA TYR A 9 -2.59 -17.22 27.96
C TYR A 9 -2.31 -15.91 28.71
N ALA A 10 -3.20 -14.92 28.61
CA ALA A 10 -3.04 -13.63 29.29
C ALA A 10 -3.06 -13.75 30.83
N ASP A 11 -2.30 -12.89 31.51
CA ASP A 11 -2.34 -12.77 32.97
C ASP A 11 -3.57 -12.01 33.45
N ILE A 12 -3.94 -12.20 34.72
CA ILE A 12 -5.13 -11.56 35.33
C ILE A 12 -5.05 -10.03 35.27
N GLY A 13 -3.86 -9.44 35.37
CA GLY A 13 -3.66 -8.00 35.26
C GLY A 13 -4.00 -7.49 33.86
N GLN A 14 -3.54 -8.18 32.81
CA GLN A 14 -3.92 -7.87 31.43
C GLN A 14 -5.43 -8.02 31.21
N LEU A 15 -6.03 -9.11 31.70
CA LEU A 15 -7.47 -9.34 31.57
C LEU A 15 -8.29 -8.26 32.28
N ASN A 16 -7.91 -7.84 33.48
CA ASN A 16 -8.58 -6.75 34.20
C ASN A 16 -8.52 -5.42 33.44
N ARG A 17 -7.38 -5.10 32.78
CA ARG A 17 -7.28 -3.89 31.95
C ARG A 17 -8.21 -3.94 30.74
N ILE A 18 -8.33 -5.11 30.10
CA ILE A 18 -9.24 -5.31 28.98
C ILE A 18 -10.70 -5.20 29.44
N ALA A 19 -11.05 -5.89 30.52
CA ALA A 19 -12.39 -5.82 31.12
C ALA A 19 -12.78 -4.37 31.49
N ALA A 20 -11.85 -3.59 32.05
CA ALA A 20 -12.07 -2.18 32.35
C ALA A 20 -12.31 -1.33 31.10
N ALA A 21 -11.56 -1.58 30.01
CA ALA A 21 -11.73 -0.86 28.74
C ALA A 21 -13.13 -1.07 28.12
N TYR A 22 -13.72 -2.25 28.31
CA TYR A 22 -15.08 -2.57 27.86
C TYR A 22 -16.16 -2.36 28.93
N GLN A 23 -15.80 -1.85 30.11
CA GLN A 23 -16.72 -1.67 31.25
C GLN A 23 -17.48 -2.95 31.62
N CYS A 24 -16.79 -4.10 31.58
CA CYS A 24 -17.38 -5.39 31.92
C CYS A 24 -17.71 -5.47 33.42
N ASN A 25 -18.92 -5.93 33.74
CA ASN A 25 -19.31 -6.27 35.12
C ASN A 25 -18.90 -7.71 35.43
N CYS A 26 -17.74 -7.91 36.05
CA CYS A 26 -17.20 -9.23 36.38
C CYS A 26 -16.28 -9.21 37.60
N ASN A 27 -16.09 -10.36 38.25
CA ASN A 27 -15.16 -10.53 39.35
C ASN A 27 -13.69 -10.44 38.89
N SER A 28 -12.98 -9.40 39.34
CA SER A 28 -11.58 -9.13 39.01
C SER A 28 -10.56 -10.21 39.44
N HIS A 29 -10.98 -11.16 40.29
CA HIS A 29 -10.14 -12.26 40.77
C HIS A 29 -10.37 -13.58 40.01
N SER A 30 -11.46 -13.72 39.26
CA SER A 30 -11.79 -14.94 38.53
C SER A 30 -11.35 -14.85 37.07
N LYS A 31 -10.25 -15.53 36.72
CA LYS A 31 -9.74 -15.55 35.34
C LYS A 31 -10.79 -16.02 34.33
N ASN A 32 -11.54 -17.07 34.66
CA ASN A 32 -12.58 -17.59 33.75
C ASN A 32 -13.73 -16.59 33.56
N GLU A 33 -14.16 -15.92 34.62
CA GLU A 33 -15.25 -14.93 34.54
C GLU A 33 -14.83 -13.69 33.75
N LEU A 34 -13.58 -13.24 33.91
CA LEU A 34 -12.97 -12.18 33.11
C LEU A 34 -12.95 -12.55 31.62
N ILE A 35 -12.44 -13.73 31.27
CA ILE A 35 -12.37 -14.19 29.87
C ILE A 35 -13.76 -14.24 29.25
N GLN A 36 -14.74 -14.83 29.92
CA GLN A 36 -16.12 -14.92 29.40
C GLN A 36 -16.76 -13.55 29.20
N SER A 37 -16.56 -12.63 30.15
CA SER A 37 -17.12 -11.27 30.07
C SER A 37 -16.47 -10.46 28.95
N ILE A 38 -15.15 -10.55 28.79
CA ILE A 38 -14.41 -9.92 27.69
C ILE A 38 -14.86 -10.48 26.35
N LEU A 39 -14.94 -11.80 26.19
CA LEU A 39 -15.40 -12.43 24.95
C LEU A 39 -16.81 -11.98 24.59
N ARG A 40 -17.73 -11.92 25.57
CA ARG A 40 -19.10 -11.44 25.34
C ARG A 40 -19.13 -9.97 24.91
N ALA A 41 -18.34 -9.12 25.55
CA ALA A 41 -18.28 -7.68 25.23
C ALA A 41 -17.66 -7.45 23.85
N ILE A 42 -16.51 -8.07 23.55
CA ILE A 42 -15.85 -7.95 22.25
C ILE A 42 -16.76 -8.51 21.16
N ASN A 43 -17.40 -9.67 21.36
CA ASN A 43 -18.30 -10.30 20.38
C ASN A 43 -19.61 -9.54 20.15
N SER A 44 -19.92 -8.52 20.97
CA SER A 44 -21.05 -7.63 20.68
C SER A 44 -20.77 -6.78 19.43
N LYS A 45 -21.65 -6.88 18.44
CA LYS A 45 -21.56 -6.13 17.19
C LYS A 45 -21.59 -4.61 17.42
N GLU A 46 -22.47 -4.14 18.30
CA GLU A 46 -22.64 -2.71 18.58
C GLU A 46 -21.43 -2.11 19.28
N VAL A 47 -20.86 -2.82 20.25
CA VAL A 47 -19.65 -2.38 20.96
C VAL A 47 -18.46 -2.31 19.99
N PHE A 48 -18.29 -3.33 19.17
CA PHE A 48 -17.20 -3.39 18.20
C PHE A 48 -17.31 -2.28 17.14
N LYS A 49 -18.51 -2.06 16.60
CA LYS A 49 -18.80 -0.97 15.66
C LYS A 49 -18.53 0.40 16.27
N HIS A 50 -18.95 0.62 17.52
CA HIS A 50 -18.71 1.87 18.23
C HIS A 50 -17.20 2.13 18.40
N GLN A 51 -16.43 1.10 18.77
CA GLN A 51 -14.98 1.21 18.91
C GLN A 51 -14.31 1.65 17.60
N ILE A 52 -14.63 1.02 16.47
CA ILE A 52 -14.08 1.39 15.15
C ILE A 52 -14.45 2.82 14.79
N ARG A 53 -15.72 3.23 14.96
CA ARG A 53 -16.17 4.59 14.65
C ARG A 53 -15.56 5.66 15.56
N SER A 54 -15.14 5.30 16.76
CA SER A 54 -14.47 6.20 17.71
C SER A 54 -12.97 6.36 17.45
N MET A 55 -12.38 5.54 16.57
CA MET A 55 -10.95 5.62 16.29
C MET A 55 -10.60 6.88 15.50
N ARG A 56 -9.45 7.46 15.82
CA ARG A 56 -8.87 8.53 14.99
C ARG A 56 -8.35 7.97 13.68
N MET A 57 -8.24 8.82 12.65
CA MET A 57 -7.70 8.40 11.35
C MET A 57 -6.31 7.76 11.44
N GLU A 58 -5.43 8.25 12.31
CA GLU A 58 -4.11 7.65 12.55
C GLU A 58 -4.21 6.22 13.10
N GLU A 59 -5.18 5.97 13.99
CA GLU A 59 -5.43 4.65 14.56
C GLU A 59 -6.02 3.69 13.52
N LEU A 60 -6.91 4.19 12.66
CA LEU A 60 -7.44 3.42 11.52
C LEU A 60 -6.35 3.07 10.51
N ARG A 61 -5.44 3.99 10.19
CA ARG A 61 -4.28 3.73 9.34
C ARG A 61 -3.34 2.70 9.94
N PHE A 62 -3.04 2.84 11.24
CA PHE A 62 -2.23 1.86 11.97
C PHE A 62 -2.88 0.48 11.95
N LEU A 63 -4.18 0.39 12.30
CA LEU A 63 -4.93 -0.85 12.23
C LEU A 63 -4.88 -1.46 10.83
N SER A 64 -5.18 -0.67 9.79
CA SER A 64 -5.15 -1.11 8.38
C SER A 64 -3.80 -1.70 7.97
N SER A 65 -2.70 -1.17 8.50
CA SER A 65 -1.34 -1.69 8.24
C SER A 65 -1.10 -3.10 8.82
N LEU A 66 -1.94 -3.55 9.75
CA LEU A 66 -1.81 -4.84 10.44
C LEU A 66 -2.80 -5.89 9.89
N LEU A 67 -3.91 -5.46 9.29
CA LEU A 67 -5.03 -6.33 8.92
C LEU A 67 -4.71 -7.34 7.81
N PHE A 68 -3.98 -6.90 6.78
CA PHE A 68 -3.65 -7.73 5.60
C PHE A 68 -2.24 -8.32 5.64
N ASP A 69 -1.58 -8.20 6.77
CA ASP A 69 -0.27 -8.76 6.97
C ASP A 69 -0.37 -10.22 7.39
N SER A 70 0.34 -11.10 6.68
CA SER A 70 0.43 -12.53 6.98
C SER A 70 1.23 -12.81 8.27
N GLN A 71 2.10 -11.89 8.69
CA GLN A 71 2.78 -11.99 9.97
C GLN A 71 1.75 -11.83 11.09
N ASN A 72 1.81 -12.76 12.04
CA ASN A 72 0.95 -12.76 13.21
C ASN A 72 1.73 -12.39 14.47
N ALA A 73 2.98 -11.95 14.33
CA ALA A 73 3.91 -11.63 15.40
C ALA A 73 4.77 -10.42 15.01
N TYR A 74 4.88 -9.41 15.88
CA TYR A 74 5.56 -8.15 15.62
C TYR A 74 6.52 -7.79 16.74
N SER A 75 7.68 -7.20 16.44
CA SER A 75 8.53 -6.62 17.48
C SER A 75 7.96 -5.28 17.97
N LEU A 76 8.44 -4.78 19.11
CA LEU A 76 8.07 -3.44 19.56
C LEU A 76 8.56 -2.36 18.60
N GLU A 77 9.77 -2.49 18.06
CA GLU A 77 10.31 -1.52 17.10
C GLU A 77 9.48 -1.46 15.82
N GLU A 78 9.03 -2.62 15.34
CA GLU A 78 8.18 -2.71 14.14
C GLU A 78 6.83 -2.02 14.36
N LEU A 79 6.17 -2.27 15.49
CA LEU A 79 4.92 -1.58 15.83
C LEU A 79 5.12 -0.07 15.98
N ILE A 80 6.22 0.37 16.61
CA ILE A 80 6.54 1.80 16.72
C ILE A 80 6.72 2.41 15.34
N ALA A 81 7.45 1.75 14.43
CA ALA A 81 7.65 2.22 13.07
C ALA A 81 6.33 2.32 12.30
N ARG A 82 5.43 1.33 12.41
CA ARG A 82 4.10 1.39 11.78
C ARG A 82 3.22 2.48 12.34
N VAL A 83 3.22 2.70 13.65
CA VAL A 83 2.50 3.83 14.27
C VAL A 83 3.06 5.16 13.75
N GLN A 84 4.38 5.33 13.69
CA GLN A 84 4.98 6.55 13.14
C GLN A 84 4.62 6.78 11.67
N GLN A 85 4.57 5.73 10.86
CA GLN A 85 4.16 5.82 9.45
C GLN A 85 2.68 6.19 9.29
N SER A 86 1.81 5.72 10.21
CA SER A 86 0.37 6.04 10.21
C SER A 86 0.05 7.50 10.56
N ARG A 87 1.01 8.18 11.23
CA ARG A 87 0.94 9.60 11.55
C ARG A 87 1.39 10.39 10.33
N PHE A 88 0.42 10.93 9.62
CA PHE A 88 0.72 11.89 8.56
C PHE A 88 0.97 13.19 9.28
N GLU A 89 2.23 13.48 9.60
CA GLU A 89 2.61 14.79 10.10
C GLU A 89 2.05 15.83 9.12
N LEU A 90 1.24 16.75 9.62
CA LEU A 90 0.88 17.97 8.91
C LEU A 90 2.21 18.68 8.65
N ARG A 91 2.80 18.52 7.46
CA ARG A 91 3.83 19.45 7.03
C ARG A 91 3.18 20.84 7.09
N PRO A 92 3.71 21.80 7.85
CA PRO A 92 3.30 23.17 7.65
C PRO A 92 3.60 23.50 6.19
N GLU A 93 2.61 24.00 5.48
CA GLU A 93 2.77 24.56 4.14
C GLU A 93 3.78 25.71 4.21
N SER A 94 5.04 25.41 3.97
CA SER A 94 6.05 26.41 3.67
C SER A 94 7.10 25.75 2.79
N MET A 95 6.77 25.63 1.50
CA MET A 95 7.77 25.45 0.46
C MET A 95 8.52 26.78 0.28
N PRO A 96 9.86 26.79 0.30
CA PRO A 96 10.64 27.97 -0.07
C PRO A 96 10.72 28.05 -1.58
N GLY A 97 10.03 29.01 -2.21
CA GLY A 97 10.04 29.07 -3.67
C GLY A 97 9.22 30.16 -4.33
N GLU A 98 9.20 31.39 -3.81
CA GLU A 98 8.96 32.55 -4.66
C GLU A 98 9.72 33.76 -4.10
N ARG A 99 10.82 34.09 -4.76
CA ARG A 99 11.53 35.34 -4.55
C ARG A 99 10.79 36.42 -5.35
N THR A 100 10.10 37.30 -4.66
CA THR A 100 9.89 38.67 -5.14
C THR A 100 10.28 39.65 -4.05
N SER A 101 10.96 40.69 -4.51
CA SER A 101 11.82 41.63 -3.83
C SER A 101 11.08 42.73 -3.04
N GLU A 102 11.84 43.29 -2.06
CA GLU A 102 11.77 44.65 -1.48
C GLU A 102 10.66 45.00 -0.46
N VAL A 103 11.04 45.15 0.83
CA VAL A 103 11.09 46.40 1.64
C VAL A 103 11.79 46.09 3.01
N PRO A 104 12.60 46.99 3.62
CA PRO A 104 13.32 46.75 4.90
C PRO A 104 12.45 46.92 6.18
N PRO A 105 12.95 46.53 7.37
CA PRO A 105 12.12 46.16 8.53
C PRO A 105 11.81 47.32 9.49
N VAL A 106 10.63 47.28 10.11
CA VAL A 106 10.28 48.03 11.34
C VAL A 106 10.22 47.04 12.51
N PRO A 107 10.83 47.32 13.68
CA PRO A 107 10.83 46.40 14.81
C PRO A 107 9.68 46.71 15.77
N GLU A 108 8.59 45.93 15.73
CA GLU A 108 7.60 45.94 16.82
C GLU A 108 7.66 44.65 17.64
N ARG A 109 8.05 44.84 18.91
CA ARG A 109 8.01 43.84 19.98
C ARG A 109 6.55 43.53 20.33
N ALA A 110 6.00 42.45 19.80
CA ALA A 110 4.77 41.85 20.32
C ALA A 110 5.06 40.47 20.89
N ALA A 111 4.87 40.34 22.20
CA ALA A 111 5.08 39.14 22.98
C ALA A 111 4.25 37.97 22.45
N SER A 112 4.91 36.96 21.88
CA SER A 112 4.27 35.69 21.52
C SER A 112 4.01 34.86 22.78
N ARG A 113 2.77 34.90 23.27
CA ARG A 113 2.22 33.81 24.08
C ARG A 113 2.19 32.55 23.20
N LYS A 114 3.25 31.75 23.26
CA LYS A 114 3.28 30.38 22.74
C LYS A 114 2.23 29.56 23.49
N GLY A 115 1.06 29.41 22.91
CA GLY A 115 0.17 28.29 23.25
C GLY A 115 0.90 27.00 22.91
N LYS A 116 1.17 26.17 23.93
CA LYS A 116 1.69 24.81 23.73
C LYS A 116 0.70 24.05 22.83
N PRO A 117 1.10 23.51 21.67
CA PRO A 117 0.29 22.50 21.01
C PRO A 117 0.20 21.30 21.97
N ALA A 118 -1.01 20.75 22.11
CA ALA A 118 -1.27 19.55 22.90
C ALA A 118 -0.22 18.48 22.54
N ALA A 119 0.46 17.92 23.56
CA ALA A 119 1.51 16.95 23.33
C ALA A 119 0.95 15.78 22.51
N ALA A 120 1.47 15.57 21.30
CA ALA A 120 1.12 14.42 20.49
C ALA A 120 1.43 13.15 21.31
N GLU A 121 0.43 12.28 21.49
CA GLU A 121 0.59 11.01 22.22
C GLU A 121 1.80 10.24 21.71
N SER A 122 2.57 9.57 22.57
CA SER A 122 3.72 8.79 22.11
C SER A 122 3.27 7.60 21.25
N PRO A 123 4.06 7.13 20.26
CA PRO A 123 3.74 5.89 19.53
C PRO A 123 3.52 4.69 20.46
N ARG A 124 4.19 4.68 21.62
CA ARG A 124 4.00 3.66 22.66
C ARG A 124 2.61 3.73 23.31
N ASP A 125 2.03 4.92 23.43
CA ASP A 125 0.70 5.10 24.02
C ASP A 125 -0.38 4.49 23.11
N THR A 126 -0.25 4.63 21.79
CA THR A 126 -1.11 3.96 20.81
C THR A 126 -1.04 2.44 20.94
N ILE A 127 0.16 1.87 21.09
CA ILE A 127 0.35 0.43 21.30
C ILE A 127 -0.29 -0.01 22.62
N VAL A 128 -0.08 0.73 23.70
CA VAL A 128 -0.71 0.45 25.01
C VAL A 128 -2.23 0.51 24.91
N LYS A 129 -2.79 1.48 24.19
CA LYS A 129 -4.24 1.57 23.92
C LYS A 129 -4.76 0.31 23.23
N PHE A 130 -4.08 -0.16 22.19
CA PHE A 130 -4.47 -1.40 21.48
C PHE A 130 -4.36 -2.65 22.36
N LYS A 131 -3.37 -2.70 23.27
CA LYS A 131 -3.28 -3.76 24.29
C LYS A 131 -4.42 -3.72 25.29
N HIS A 132 -4.76 -2.53 25.79
CA HIS A 132 -5.86 -2.35 26.74
C HIS A 132 -7.21 -2.63 26.09
N ALA A 133 -7.37 -2.37 24.78
CA ALA A 133 -8.54 -2.76 24.02
C ALA A 133 -8.62 -4.27 23.75
N GLY A 134 -7.58 -5.06 24.11
CA GLY A 134 -7.55 -6.50 23.86
C GLY A 134 -7.40 -6.85 22.38
N TRP A 135 -6.76 -5.97 21.59
CA TRP A 135 -6.50 -6.20 20.16
C TRP A 135 -5.07 -6.68 19.91
N LEU A 136 -4.17 -6.39 20.84
CA LEU A 136 -2.76 -6.77 20.79
C LEU A 136 -2.36 -7.52 22.07
N PHE A 137 -1.70 -8.66 21.92
CA PHE A 137 -1.28 -9.54 23.01
C PHE A 137 0.22 -9.75 22.99
N ASN A 138 0.84 -9.98 24.15
CA ASN A 138 2.23 -10.43 24.20
C ASN A 138 2.30 -11.93 23.84
N GLY A 139 3.42 -12.37 23.26
CA GLY A 139 3.70 -13.78 23.06
C GLY A 139 3.89 -14.55 24.38
N PHE A 140 3.64 -15.84 24.35
CA PHE A 140 3.48 -16.68 25.54
C PHE A 140 4.59 -17.74 25.73
N SER A 141 5.43 -18.01 24.73
CA SER A 141 6.49 -19.03 24.85
C SER A 141 7.70 -18.84 23.93
N GLY A 142 8.86 -19.32 24.40
CA GLY A 142 10.07 -19.48 23.60
C GLY A 142 10.65 -18.17 23.06
N THR A 143 11.12 -18.21 21.81
CA THR A 143 11.68 -17.07 21.07
C THR A 143 10.66 -15.95 20.78
N ASN A 144 9.36 -16.23 20.84
CA ASN A 144 8.29 -15.27 20.55
C ASN A 144 7.74 -14.52 21.78
N ARG A 145 8.27 -14.77 22.99
CA ARG A 145 7.77 -14.15 24.24
C ARG A 145 7.75 -12.63 24.21
N TYR A 146 8.67 -12.02 23.46
CA TYR A 146 8.81 -10.56 23.35
C TYR A 146 8.08 -9.98 22.13
N LEU A 147 7.44 -10.82 21.31
CA LEU A 147 6.68 -10.38 20.15
C LEU A 147 5.22 -10.11 20.54
N PHE A 148 4.58 -9.25 19.75
CA PHE A 148 3.18 -8.91 19.87
C PHE A 148 2.35 -9.65 18.83
N HIS A 149 1.21 -10.19 19.23
CA HIS A 149 0.31 -10.94 18.39
C HIS A 149 -1.06 -10.27 18.29
N ILE A 150 -1.70 -10.40 17.13
CA ILE A 150 -3.08 -9.99 16.91
C ILE A 150 -3.89 -11.26 16.62
N PRO A 151 -5.04 -11.49 17.28
CA PRO A 151 -5.87 -12.65 17.00
C PRO A 151 -6.41 -12.65 15.57
N ASN A 152 -6.39 -13.82 14.91
CA ASN A 152 -6.78 -13.94 13.50
C ASN A 152 -8.28 -13.67 13.28
N ASP A 153 -9.12 -14.22 14.16
CA ASP A 153 -10.56 -13.97 14.20
C ASP A 153 -10.87 -12.48 14.40
N LEU A 154 -10.06 -11.79 15.20
CA LEU A 154 -10.20 -10.35 15.40
C LEU A 154 -9.76 -9.55 14.16
N LYS A 155 -8.64 -9.91 13.50
CA LYS A 155 -8.23 -9.31 12.21
C LYS A 155 -9.37 -9.41 11.19
N GLN A 156 -9.93 -10.60 11.00
CA GLN A 156 -11.02 -10.82 10.05
C GLN A 156 -12.23 -9.94 10.38
N ARG A 157 -12.62 -9.89 11.65
CA ARG A 157 -13.78 -9.11 12.07
C ARG A 157 -13.58 -7.60 11.92
N PHE A 158 -12.35 -7.10 12.12
CA PHE A 158 -12.00 -5.72 11.79
C PHE A 158 -12.12 -5.46 10.30
N CYS A 159 -11.61 -6.36 9.46
CA CYS A 159 -11.74 -6.24 8.00
C CYS A 159 -13.20 -6.14 7.61
N ASP A 160 -14.05 -7.04 8.09
CA ASP A 160 -15.46 -7.12 7.69
C ASP A 160 -16.27 -5.89 8.14
N GLU A 161 -16.03 -5.34 9.34
CA GLU A 161 -16.74 -4.14 9.81
C GLU A 161 -16.23 -2.86 9.14
N LEU A 162 -14.91 -2.75 8.87
CA LEU A 162 -14.36 -1.63 8.11
C LEU A 162 -14.80 -1.66 6.65
N GLU A 163 -14.84 -2.85 6.02
CA GLU A 163 -15.38 -3.03 4.67
C GLU A 163 -16.81 -2.51 4.60
N ARG A 164 -17.67 -2.93 5.53
CA ARG A 164 -19.04 -2.43 5.60
C ARG A 164 -19.11 -0.91 5.80
N GLN A 165 -18.27 -0.35 6.66
CA GLN A 165 -18.22 1.10 6.88
C GLN A 165 -17.77 1.84 5.61
N PHE A 166 -16.81 1.30 4.87
CA PHE A 166 -16.34 1.86 3.63
C PHE A 166 -17.40 1.80 2.54
N GLU A 167 -18.11 0.67 2.43
CA GLU A 167 -19.23 0.50 1.49
C GLU A 167 -20.36 1.52 1.69
N GLU A 168 -20.59 2.04 2.91
CA GLU A 168 -21.58 3.09 3.17
C GLU A 168 -21.33 4.37 2.31
N GLY A 169 -20.09 4.63 1.90
CA GLY A 169 -19.69 5.77 1.06
C GLY A 169 -19.44 5.45 -0.41
N LEU A 170 -19.61 4.20 -0.84
CA LEU A 170 -19.30 3.77 -2.21
C LEU A 170 -20.49 3.91 -3.16
N HIS A 171 -20.20 4.34 -4.38
CA HIS A 171 -21.18 4.41 -5.46
C HIS A 171 -20.93 3.25 -6.43
N PHE A 172 -21.80 2.26 -6.37
CA PHE A 172 -21.78 1.10 -7.26
C PHE A 172 -22.65 1.32 -8.48
N ILE A 173 -22.21 0.79 -9.63
CA ILE A 173 -23.01 0.72 -10.84
C ILE A 173 -23.15 -0.72 -11.31
N MET A 174 -24.11 -0.97 -12.20
CA MET A 174 -24.29 -2.30 -12.79
C MET A 174 -23.20 -2.62 -13.81
N GLU A 175 -23.06 -1.78 -14.84
CA GLU A 175 -22.11 -2.01 -15.93
C GLU A 175 -21.72 -0.68 -16.61
N PRO A 176 -20.42 -0.46 -16.89
CA PRO A 176 -19.94 0.68 -17.68
C PRO A 176 -20.36 0.59 -19.15
N ASP A 177 -20.23 1.69 -19.87
CA ASP A 177 -20.51 1.77 -21.31
C ASP A 177 -19.39 1.10 -22.14
N GLY A 178 -18.17 1.10 -21.59
CA GLY A 178 -17.03 0.35 -22.10
C GLY A 178 -15.96 0.21 -21.02
N PHE A 179 -15.09 -0.80 -21.15
CA PHE A 179 -13.98 -0.98 -20.22
C PHE A 179 -12.73 -1.54 -20.88
N ARG A 180 -11.59 -1.20 -20.28
CA ARG A 180 -10.26 -1.72 -20.60
C ARG A 180 -9.91 -2.85 -19.63
N ASP A 181 -9.43 -3.95 -20.19
CA ASP A 181 -8.92 -5.11 -19.47
C ASP A 181 -7.58 -5.52 -20.10
N GLU A 182 -6.48 -5.36 -19.36
CA GLU A 182 -5.14 -5.70 -19.87
C GLU A 182 -4.71 -7.13 -19.56
N GLN A 183 -5.48 -7.88 -18.75
CA GLN A 183 -5.22 -9.29 -18.44
C GLN A 183 -3.72 -9.57 -18.17
N ASN A 184 -3.10 -10.51 -18.88
CA ASN A 184 -1.69 -10.87 -18.69
C ASN A 184 -0.75 -10.22 -19.73
N LEU A 185 -1.17 -9.14 -20.39
CA LEU A 185 -0.37 -8.49 -21.45
C LEU A 185 1.00 -8.01 -20.93
N LEU A 186 1.12 -7.69 -19.63
CA LEU A 186 2.40 -7.25 -19.05
C LEU A 186 3.46 -8.35 -19.12
N SER A 187 3.05 -9.59 -18.85
CA SER A 187 3.93 -10.76 -18.95
C SER A 187 4.40 -11.01 -20.37
N GLU A 188 3.58 -10.68 -21.37
CA GLU A 188 3.93 -10.80 -22.79
C GLU A 188 4.85 -9.66 -23.23
N ASP A 189 4.61 -8.44 -22.76
CA ASP A 189 5.47 -7.28 -23.07
C ASP A 189 6.88 -7.40 -22.47
N VAL A 190 7.04 -8.11 -21.35
CA VAL A 190 8.37 -8.52 -20.84
C VAL A 190 9.13 -9.29 -21.91
N LEU A 191 8.51 -10.29 -22.52
CA LEU A 191 9.13 -11.09 -23.58
C LEU A 191 9.38 -10.25 -24.84
N SER A 192 8.45 -9.36 -25.21
CA SER A 192 8.62 -8.43 -26.34
C SER A 192 9.83 -7.52 -26.17
N LEU A 193 10.11 -7.04 -24.94
CA LEU A 193 11.31 -6.26 -24.65
C LEU A 193 12.58 -7.10 -24.85
N LEU A 194 12.62 -8.33 -24.32
CA LEU A 194 13.79 -9.21 -24.46
C LEU A 194 14.03 -9.57 -25.94
N ASP A 195 12.98 -9.89 -26.70
CA ASP A 195 13.06 -10.13 -28.15
C ASP A 195 13.58 -8.90 -28.90
N HIS A 196 13.18 -7.68 -28.50
CA HIS A 196 13.70 -6.46 -29.11
C HIS A 196 15.20 -6.28 -28.83
N ILE A 197 15.65 -6.45 -27.59
CA ILE A 197 17.07 -6.31 -27.20
C ILE A 197 17.94 -7.37 -27.89
N TYR A 198 17.43 -8.60 -28.08
CA TYR A 198 18.16 -9.64 -28.79
C TYR A 198 18.35 -9.32 -30.28
N GLN A 199 17.32 -8.75 -30.93
CA GLN A 199 17.31 -8.50 -32.37
C GLN A 199 18.03 -7.21 -32.78
N ASN A 200 18.25 -6.28 -31.85
CA ASN A 200 18.74 -4.95 -32.15
C ASN A 200 19.89 -4.58 -31.22
N GLU A 201 20.88 -3.88 -31.75
CA GLU A 201 21.89 -3.25 -30.91
C GLU A 201 21.26 -2.04 -30.19
N VAL A 202 21.01 -2.19 -28.89
CA VAL A 202 20.38 -1.15 -28.07
C VAL A 202 21.47 -0.31 -27.39
N LEU A 203 21.65 0.92 -27.88
CA LEU A 203 22.55 1.89 -27.25
C LEU A 203 21.84 2.68 -26.15
N LEU A 204 22.57 2.91 -25.07
CA LEU A 204 22.16 3.73 -23.93
C LEU A 204 22.85 5.10 -23.99
N SER A 205 22.15 6.12 -23.51
CA SER A 205 22.71 7.45 -23.29
C SER A 205 23.73 7.42 -22.14
N ALA A 206 24.48 8.51 -21.96
CA ALA A 206 25.39 8.65 -20.81
C ALA A 206 24.67 8.57 -19.46
N GLU A 207 23.38 8.89 -19.42
CA GLU A 207 22.52 8.76 -18.23
C GLU A 207 21.97 7.33 -18.08
N GLY A 208 22.24 6.43 -19.02
CA GLY A 208 21.85 5.02 -19.03
C GLY A 208 20.42 4.74 -19.51
N SER A 209 19.76 5.70 -20.17
CA SER A 209 18.44 5.52 -20.79
C SER A 209 18.53 5.27 -22.29
N MET A 210 17.60 4.47 -22.84
CA MET A 210 17.48 4.25 -24.27
C MET A 210 17.16 5.56 -25.00
N TYR A 211 17.65 5.71 -26.23
CA TYR A 211 17.31 6.86 -27.06
C TYR A 211 15.83 6.84 -27.47
N LYS A 212 15.24 8.04 -27.65
CA LYS A 212 13.82 8.22 -27.97
C LYS A 212 13.30 7.30 -29.08
N ARG A 213 14.07 7.16 -30.17
CA ARG A 213 13.69 6.31 -31.31
C ARG A 213 13.57 4.83 -30.91
N THR A 214 14.52 4.34 -30.12
CA THR A 214 14.49 2.96 -29.60
C THR A 214 13.32 2.76 -28.66
N ILE A 215 13.04 3.74 -27.77
CA ILE A 215 11.86 3.67 -26.89
C ILE A 215 10.57 3.56 -27.72
N GLN A 216 10.41 4.36 -28.79
CA GLN A 216 9.24 4.27 -29.68
C GLN A 216 9.13 2.89 -30.35
N GLN A 217 10.24 2.36 -30.86
CA GLN A 217 10.26 1.03 -31.49
C GLN A 217 9.92 -0.10 -30.50
N VAL A 218 10.30 0.04 -29.24
CA VAL A 218 9.90 -0.91 -28.18
C VAL A 218 8.40 -0.77 -27.89
N LEU A 219 7.90 0.45 -27.69
CA LEU A 219 6.49 0.71 -27.38
C LEU A 219 5.56 0.24 -28.51
N GLU A 220 5.95 0.39 -29.77
CA GLU A 220 5.21 -0.10 -30.94
C GLU A 220 5.07 -1.64 -30.96
N ARG A 221 5.92 -2.37 -30.23
CA ARG A 221 5.84 -3.83 -30.08
C ARG A 221 5.05 -4.27 -28.86
N PHE A 222 4.77 -3.36 -27.93
CA PHE A 222 3.98 -3.69 -26.75
C PHE A 222 2.50 -3.76 -27.10
N HIS A 223 1.78 -4.61 -26.38
CA HIS A 223 0.33 -4.74 -26.54
C HIS A 223 -0.41 -3.51 -26.03
N VAL A 224 0.21 -2.78 -25.10
CA VAL A 224 -0.32 -1.54 -24.53
C VAL A 224 0.58 -0.39 -24.96
N LEU A 225 0.02 0.48 -25.80
CA LEU A 225 0.67 1.71 -26.21
C LEU A 225 0.62 2.73 -25.07
N GLU A 226 1.78 3.27 -24.72
CA GLU A 226 1.91 4.39 -23.78
C GLU A 226 2.51 5.60 -24.49
N GLU A 227 2.09 6.79 -24.07
CA GLU A 227 2.69 8.03 -24.56
C GLU A 227 4.05 8.26 -23.92
N LEU A 228 5.00 8.72 -24.76
CA LEU A 228 6.31 9.11 -24.26
C LEU A 228 6.21 10.34 -23.35
N PRO A 229 7.02 10.39 -22.28
CA PRO A 229 7.19 11.62 -21.51
C PRO A 229 7.60 12.79 -22.44
N LEU A 230 6.88 13.91 -22.34
CA LEU A 230 7.22 15.13 -23.07
C LEU A 230 8.60 15.64 -22.65
N LYS A 231 9.38 16.15 -23.62
CA LYS A 231 10.70 16.74 -23.32
C LYS A 231 10.54 17.95 -22.40
N GLY A 232 11.24 17.93 -21.27
CA GLY A 232 11.17 19.00 -20.27
C GLY A 232 9.95 18.94 -19.35
N ALA A 233 9.03 17.99 -19.56
CA ALA A 233 7.98 17.74 -18.58
C ALA A 233 8.62 17.14 -17.33
N TRP A 234 8.45 17.83 -16.21
CA TRP A 234 8.86 17.30 -14.92
C TRP A 234 8.02 16.05 -14.62
N ARG A 235 8.68 14.89 -14.55
CA ARG A 235 8.06 13.61 -14.22
C ARG A 235 8.63 13.10 -12.90
N PHE A 236 7.72 12.76 -12.00
CA PHE A 236 8.02 12.06 -10.75
C PHE A 236 7.38 10.66 -10.80
N GLY A 237 7.92 9.71 -10.05
CA GLY A 237 7.40 8.34 -9.96
C GLY A 237 8.40 7.41 -9.28
N TYR A 238 8.18 6.10 -9.35
CA TYR A 238 8.98 5.11 -8.63
C TYR A 238 9.60 4.09 -9.58
N GLY A 239 10.85 3.71 -9.29
CA GLY A 239 11.67 2.86 -10.16
C GLY A 239 12.89 3.61 -10.70
N ARG A 240 13.84 2.89 -11.30
CA ARG A 240 15.12 3.46 -11.76
C ARG A 240 14.93 4.40 -12.95
N ARG A 241 14.04 4.02 -13.87
CA ARG A 241 13.87 4.67 -15.19
C ARG A 241 12.54 5.37 -15.40
N ILE A 242 11.81 5.67 -14.31
CA ILE A 242 10.47 6.27 -14.40
C ILE A 242 10.45 7.69 -14.97
N LYS A 243 11.59 8.40 -14.91
CA LYS A 243 11.80 9.71 -15.54
C LYS A 243 11.99 9.59 -17.06
N ASP A 244 12.49 8.46 -17.52
CA ASP A 244 12.91 8.22 -18.89
C ASP A 244 11.84 7.47 -19.70
N TYR A 245 11.12 6.54 -19.05
CA TYR A 245 10.15 5.66 -19.67
C TYR A 245 8.73 5.88 -19.13
N PRO A 246 7.68 5.53 -19.91
CA PRO A 246 6.31 5.45 -19.41
C PRO A 246 6.15 4.47 -18.22
N ASN A 247 5.01 4.51 -17.54
CA ASN A 247 4.83 3.83 -16.25
C ASN A 247 4.97 2.30 -16.38
N ARG A 248 4.26 1.70 -17.34
CA ARG A 248 4.30 0.25 -17.55
C ARG A 248 5.65 -0.18 -18.12
N MET A 249 6.17 0.53 -19.13
CA MET A 249 7.50 0.23 -19.67
C MET A 249 8.61 0.33 -18.61
N SER A 250 8.57 1.34 -17.73
CA SER A 250 9.55 1.46 -16.63
C SER A 250 9.49 0.27 -15.69
N LEU A 251 8.29 -0.23 -15.36
CA LEU A 251 8.14 -1.41 -14.51
C LEU A 251 8.71 -2.66 -15.19
N ILE A 252 8.45 -2.85 -16.48
CA ILE A 252 9.00 -3.98 -17.27
C ILE A 252 10.52 -3.93 -17.29
N TYR A 253 11.08 -2.75 -17.58
CA TYR A 253 12.53 -2.55 -17.62
C TYR A 253 13.18 -2.87 -16.28
N ASP A 254 12.65 -2.31 -15.19
CA ASP A 254 13.16 -2.57 -13.84
C ASP A 254 12.99 -4.04 -13.45
N TYR A 255 11.88 -4.68 -13.81
CA TYR A 255 11.68 -6.12 -13.57
C TYR A 255 12.76 -6.94 -14.28
N CYS A 256 13.04 -6.67 -15.55
CA CYS A 256 14.07 -7.37 -16.30
C CYS A 256 15.46 -7.14 -15.69
N TYR A 257 15.76 -5.90 -15.28
CA TYR A 257 17.05 -5.53 -14.70
C TYR A 257 17.29 -6.25 -13.36
N TYR A 258 16.35 -6.12 -12.41
CA TYR A 258 16.51 -6.67 -11.06
C TYR A 258 16.40 -8.20 -11.00
N ASN A 259 15.76 -8.84 -11.98
CA ASN A 259 15.78 -10.31 -12.12
C ASN A 259 16.97 -10.79 -12.98
N GLY A 260 17.89 -9.89 -13.34
CA GLY A 260 19.11 -10.23 -14.06
C GLY A 260 18.87 -10.76 -15.47
N LEU A 261 17.78 -10.36 -16.13
CA LEU A 261 17.47 -10.73 -17.52
C LEU A 261 18.18 -9.78 -18.51
N ILE A 262 18.41 -8.54 -18.12
CA ILE A 262 19.13 -7.53 -18.90
C ILE A 262 20.27 -6.94 -18.07
N ALA A 263 21.32 -6.47 -18.74
CA ALA A 263 22.45 -5.79 -18.14
C ALA A 263 22.80 -4.51 -18.91
N GLU A 264 23.13 -3.45 -18.17
CA GLU A 264 23.61 -2.17 -18.68
C GLU A 264 25.15 -2.21 -18.72
N ASN A 265 25.73 -2.51 -19.89
CA ASN A 265 27.18 -2.67 -20.09
C ASN A 265 27.79 -1.39 -20.68
N GLY A 266 28.02 -0.39 -19.84
CA GLY A 266 28.47 0.93 -20.29
C GLY A 266 27.39 1.61 -21.13
N ASN A 267 27.63 1.74 -22.44
CA ASN A 267 26.72 2.42 -23.36
C ASN A 267 25.82 1.46 -24.15
N SER A 268 25.76 0.18 -23.79
CA SER A 268 24.88 -0.79 -24.44
C SER A 268 24.00 -1.54 -23.43
N LEU A 269 22.80 -1.89 -23.88
CA LEU A 269 21.88 -2.76 -23.17
C LEU A 269 21.91 -4.14 -23.82
N CYS A 270 22.24 -5.17 -23.05
CA CYS A 270 22.35 -6.54 -23.54
C CYS A 270 21.50 -7.50 -22.71
N LEU A 271 21.13 -8.63 -23.30
CA LEU A 271 20.61 -9.77 -22.55
C LEU A 271 21.74 -10.42 -21.75
N THR A 272 21.41 -10.90 -20.56
CA THR A 272 22.25 -11.84 -19.82
C THR A 272 22.01 -13.27 -20.34
N SER A 273 22.80 -14.24 -19.90
CA SER A 273 22.53 -15.67 -20.17
C SER A 273 21.14 -16.09 -19.69
N ALA A 274 20.70 -15.60 -18.52
CA ALA A 274 19.36 -15.89 -17.99
C ALA A 274 18.26 -15.23 -18.83
N GLY A 275 18.50 -14.00 -19.32
CA GLY A 275 17.57 -13.30 -20.21
C GLY A 275 17.39 -14.00 -21.56
N ASP A 276 18.48 -14.48 -22.16
CA ASP A 276 18.41 -15.20 -23.43
C ASP A 276 17.71 -16.56 -23.28
N GLU A 277 18.01 -17.31 -22.21
CA GLU A 277 17.30 -18.56 -21.90
C GLU A 277 15.79 -18.31 -21.67
N PHE A 278 15.44 -17.26 -20.92
CA PHE A 278 14.05 -16.89 -20.66
C PHE A 278 13.30 -16.62 -21.96
N ARG A 279 13.94 -15.88 -22.87
CA ARG A 279 13.41 -15.52 -24.19
C ARG A 279 13.29 -16.75 -25.11
N GLU A 280 14.34 -17.56 -25.22
CA GLU A 280 14.38 -18.75 -26.08
C GLU A 280 13.29 -19.76 -25.71
N GLN A 281 13.10 -20.00 -24.41
CA GLN A 281 12.05 -20.88 -23.89
C GLN A 281 10.66 -20.23 -23.92
N ARG A 282 10.53 -18.99 -24.45
CA ARG A 282 9.29 -18.20 -24.47
C ARG A 282 8.61 -18.16 -23.10
N LYS A 283 9.42 -18.11 -22.02
CA LYS A 283 8.89 -18.03 -20.65
C LYS A 283 8.07 -16.75 -20.51
N ARG A 284 7.03 -16.81 -19.68
CA ARG A 284 6.21 -15.67 -19.32
C ARG A 284 6.44 -15.35 -17.86
N ALA A 285 6.55 -14.06 -17.54
CA ALA A 285 6.68 -13.64 -16.15
C ALA A 285 5.36 -13.94 -15.41
N GLU A 286 5.45 -14.67 -14.31
CA GLU A 286 4.27 -15.06 -13.54
C GLU A 286 3.58 -13.82 -12.95
N PRO A 287 2.23 -13.68 -13.06
CA PRO A 287 1.51 -12.51 -12.55
C PRO A 287 1.79 -12.22 -11.07
N THR A 288 1.89 -13.27 -10.25
CA THR A 288 2.23 -13.20 -8.83
C THR A 288 3.63 -12.62 -8.60
N GLN A 289 4.60 -12.95 -9.45
CA GLN A 289 5.97 -12.42 -9.35
C GLN A 289 6.04 -10.95 -9.77
N LEU A 290 5.32 -10.56 -10.83
CA LEU A 290 5.22 -9.17 -11.27
C LEU A 290 4.54 -8.30 -10.21
N TYR A 291 3.42 -8.78 -9.63
CA TYR A 291 2.74 -8.11 -8.54
C TYR A 291 3.65 -7.95 -7.32
N ARG A 292 4.32 -9.03 -6.89
CA ARG A 292 5.27 -8.98 -5.77
C ARG A 292 6.42 -8.01 -6.06
N PHE A 293 6.95 -8.01 -7.27
CA PHE A 293 8.01 -7.09 -7.68
C PHE A 293 7.55 -5.63 -7.59
N TRP A 294 6.38 -5.32 -8.14
CA TRP A 294 5.78 -3.98 -8.07
C TRP A 294 5.60 -3.51 -6.62
N LEU A 295 5.05 -4.36 -5.75
CA LEU A 295 4.91 -4.04 -4.33
C LEU A 295 6.25 -3.69 -3.70
N ARG A 296 7.30 -4.49 -3.93
CA ARG A 296 8.65 -4.26 -3.37
C ARG A 296 9.31 -3.00 -3.92
N LEU A 297 9.09 -2.69 -5.19
CA LEU A 297 9.62 -1.49 -5.85
C LEU A 297 8.97 -0.22 -5.28
N TYR A 298 7.66 -0.25 -5.04
CA TYR A 298 6.89 0.93 -4.64
C TYR A 298 6.84 1.10 -3.10
N LYS A 299 7.18 0.07 -2.32
CA LYS A 299 7.11 0.05 -0.85
C LYS A 299 7.83 1.22 -0.16
N GLY A 300 8.93 1.69 -0.74
CA GLY A 300 9.65 2.84 -0.20
C GLY A 300 8.82 4.13 -0.22
N ALA A 301 8.06 4.36 -1.29
CA ALA A 301 7.22 5.54 -1.47
C ALA A 301 5.82 5.39 -0.86
N ILE A 302 5.25 4.18 -0.94
CA ILE A 302 3.92 3.85 -0.43
C ILE A 302 4.05 2.66 0.55
N PRO A 303 4.41 2.89 1.82
CA PRO A 303 4.65 1.80 2.78
C PRO A 303 3.46 0.86 2.97
N ASN A 304 2.24 1.39 2.91
CA ASN A 304 0.99 0.65 3.08
C ASN A 304 0.36 0.16 1.77
N LEU A 305 1.11 0.09 0.67
CA LEU A 305 0.61 -0.31 -0.65
C LEU A 305 -0.14 -1.65 -0.63
N LEU A 306 0.41 -2.66 0.06
CA LEU A 306 -0.25 -3.97 0.20
C LEU A 306 -1.64 -3.84 0.83
N SER A 307 -1.76 -3.04 1.89
CA SER A 307 -3.04 -2.80 2.58
C SER A 307 -4.04 -2.11 1.65
N LEU A 308 -3.60 -1.10 0.90
CA LEU A 308 -4.44 -0.37 -0.07
C LEU A 308 -4.94 -1.28 -1.20
N VAL A 309 -4.07 -2.14 -1.75
CA VAL A 309 -4.46 -3.09 -2.80
C VAL A 309 -5.48 -4.12 -2.29
N ASN A 310 -5.31 -4.61 -1.06
CA ASN A 310 -6.29 -5.51 -0.44
C ASN A 310 -7.64 -4.82 -0.20
N TRP A 311 -7.63 -3.52 0.17
CA TRP A 311 -8.87 -2.76 0.26
C TRP A 311 -9.53 -2.57 -1.10
N VAL A 312 -8.78 -2.24 -2.14
CA VAL A 312 -9.32 -2.19 -3.51
C VAL A 312 -9.92 -3.55 -3.89
N ASP A 313 -9.27 -4.66 -3.56
CA ASP A 313 -9.79 -6.01 -3.85
C ASP A 313 -11.16 -6.29 -3.19
N ARG A 314 -11.30 -5.93 -1.92
CA ARG A 314 -12.55 -6.10 -1.18
C ARG A 314 -13.64 -5.17 -1.70
N LEU A 315 -13.33 -3.89 -1.91
CA LEU A 315 -14.30 -2.85 -2.22
C LEU A 315 -14.74 -2.78 -3.69
N SER A 316 -14.12 -3.55 -4.59
CA SER A 316 -14.38 -3.49 -6.04
C SER A 316 -14.76 -4.85 -6.66
N ASP A 317 -15.45 -5.71 -5.90
CA ASP A 317 -16.07 -6.93 -6.46
C ASP A 317 -17.12 -6.61 -7.55
N ARG A 318 -17.80 -5.48 -7.38
CA ARG A 318 -18.72 -4.86 -8.35
C ARG A 318 -18.08 -3.59 -8.92
N TRP A 319 -18.63 -3.11 -10.04
CA TRP A 319 -18.20 -1.83 -10.60
C TRP A 319 -18.47 -0.69 -9.62
N VAL A 320 -17.41 0.00 -9.21
CA VAL A 320 -17.44 1.11 -8.25
C VAL A 320 -16.78 2.34 -8.88
N THR A 321 -17.31 3.53 -8.61
CA THR A 321 -16.70 4.77 -9.13
C THR A 321 -15.35 5.04 -8.49
N ILE A 322 -14.37 5.48 -9.30
CA ILE A 322 -13.04 5.88 -8.78
C ILE A 322 -13.19 7.02 -7.78
N SER A 323 -14.12 7.95 -8.00
CA SER A 323 -14.37 9.09 -7.11
C SER A 323 -14.84 8.64 -5.72
N SER A 324 -15.85 7.77 -5.62
CA SER A 324 -16.31 7.27 -4.32
C SER A 324 -15.24 6.45 -3.61
N LEU A 325 -14.50 5.62 -4.36
CA LEU A 325 -13.42 4.81 -3.80
C LEU A 325 -12.26 5.67 -3.31
N GLY A 326 -11.92 6.74 -4.05
CA GLY A 326 -10.91 7.73 -3.68
C GLY A 326 -11.27 8.45 -2.39
N ASN A 327 -12.52 8.91 -2.24
CA ASN A 327 -13.00 9.53 -1.00
C ASN A 327 -12.79 8.65 0.24
N THR A 328 -12.85 7.33 0.06
CA THR A 328 -12.61 6.34 1.12
C THR A 328 -11.13 6.06 1.36
N LEU A 329 -10.33 5.85 0.30
CA LEU A 329 -8.97 5.31 0.41
C LEU A 329 -7.85 6.36 0.38
N ILE A 330 -8.05 7.53 -0.24
CA ILE A 330 -7.07 8.63 -0.24
C ILE A 330 -6.67 9.06 1.18
N PRO A 331 -7.58 9.10 2.18
CA PRO A 331 -7.19 9.37 3.56
C PRO A 331 -6.17 8.39 4.15
N PHE A 332 -5.97 7.22 3.55
CA PHE A 332 -4.95 6.23 3.94
C PHE A 332 -3.63 6.39 3.19
N ILE A 333 -3.51 7.35 2.26
CA ILE A 333 -2.34 7.52 1.41
C ILE A 333 -1.55 8.75 1.87
N LYS A 334 -0.28 8.53 2.22
CA LYS A 334 0.63 9.62 2.57
C LYS A 334 1.20 10.21 1.27
N PRO A 335 1.10 11.52 1.01
CA PRO A 335 1.82 12.15 -0.09
C PRO A 335 3.32 11.89 0.01
N TYR A 336 3.98 11.70 -1.14
CA TYR A 336 5.40 11.34 -1.19
C TYR A 336 6.16 12.28 -2.12
N TYR A 337 7.02 13.11 -1.54
CA TYR A 337 7.70 14.22 -2.21
C TYR A 337 6.71 15.12 -2.98
N TYR A 338 6.67 15.00 -4.31
CA TYR A 338 5.84 15.80 -5.22
C TYR A 338 4.59 15.04 -5.69
N ASP A 339 4.44 13.76 -5.31
CA ASP A 339 3.26 12.95 -5.62
C ASP A 339 2.17 13.22 -4.57
N SER A 340 1.03 13.75 -5.02
CA SER A 340 -0.14 13.96 -4.16
C SER A 340 -0.79 12.63 -3.82
N ALA A 341 -1.64 12.59 -2.79
CA ALA A 341 -2.33 11.35 -2.42
C ALA A 341 -3.28 10.86 -3.53
N GLU A 342 -3.89 11.80 -4.26
CA GLU A 342 -4.74 11.56 -5.44
C GLU A 342 -3.93 10.96 -6.59
N ALA A 343 -2.80 11.58 -6.94
CA ALA A 343 -1.93 11.10 -8.02
C ALA A 343 -1.34 9.71 -7.69
N ILE A 344 -0.98 9.46 -6.43
CA ILE A 344 -0.61 8.14 -5.95
C ILE A 344 -1.74 7.15 -6.16
N PHE A 345 -2.95 7.48 -5.70
CA PHE A 345 -4.11 6.59 -5.81
C PHE A 345 -4.41 6.24 -7.27
N GLU A 346 -4.55 7.24 -8.13
CA GLU A 346 -4.98 7.04 -9.52
C GLU A 346 -3.89 6.44 -10.39
N GLN A 347 -2.67 7.00 -10.36
CA GLN A 347 -1.63 6.64 -11.32
C GLN A 347 -0.74 5.52 -10.80
N ARG A 348 -0.37 5.56 -9.52
CA ARG A 348 0.62 4.63 -8.93
C ARG A 348 -0.02 3.36 -8.40
N ILE A 349 -1.28 3.42 -7.99
CA ILE A 349 -2.03 2.27 -7.49
C ILE A 349 -2.97 1.76 -8.58
N LEU A 350 -4.05 2.48 -8.93
CA LEU A 350 -5.06 1.97 -9.87
C LEU A 350 -4.47 1.75 -11.28
N GLY A 351 -3.73 2.71 -11.81
CA GLY A 351 -3.07 2.58 -13.12
C GLY A 351 -2.13 1.37 -13.19
N MET A 352 -1.31 1.16 -12.17
CA MET A 352 -0.42 0.00 -12.11
C MET A 352 -1.16 -1.32 -11.87
N MET A 353 -2.23 -1.32 -11.06
CA MET A 353 -3.09 -2.49 -10.89
C MET A 353 -3.78 -2.89 -12.21
N MET A 354 -4.18 -1.93 -13.04
CA MET A 354 -4.68 -2.19 -14.39
C MET A 354 -3.58 -2.79 -15.27
N HIS A 355 -2.37 -2.22 -15.25
CA HIS A 355 -1.24 -2.75 -16.02
C HIS A 355 -0.84 -4.17 -15.62
N LEU A 356 -0.95 -4.50 -14.34
CA LEU A 356 -0.73 -5.84 -13.80
C LEU A 356 -1.91 -6.80 -14.07
N GLY A 357 -3.00 -6.35 -14.70
CA GLY A 357 -4.18 -7.18 -14.98
C GLY A 357 -5.08 -7.44 -13.78
N LEU A 358 -4.87 -6.73 -12.67
CA LEU A 358 -5.58 -6.95 -11.41
C LEU A 358 -6.98 -6.35 -11.44
N ILE A 359 -7.14 -5.20 -12.10
CA ILE A 359 -8.41 -4.49 -12.24
C ILE A 359 -8.72 -4.19 -13.70
N ARG A 360 -10.00 -3.92 -13.94
CA ARG A 360 -10.51 -3.28 -15.15
C ARG A 360 -10.86 -1.84 -14.83
N ILE A 361 -10.67 -0.95 -15.80
CA ILE A 361 -11.11 0.44 -15.71
C ILE A 361 -12.12 0.68 -16.84
N GLY A 362 -13.31 1.12 -16.49
CA GLY A 362 -14.37 1.47 -17.42
C GLY A 362 -14.84 2.90 -17.26
N GLU A 363 -15.72 3.31 -18.17
CA GLU A 363 -16.32 4.64 -18.17
C GLU A 363 -17.84 4.51 -18.23
N LYS A 364 -18.54 5.37 -17.47
CA LYS A 364 -19.99 5.43 -17.46
C LYS A 364 -20.46 6.88 -17.58
N HIS A 365 -21.33 7.14 -18.55
CA HIS A 365 -21.92 8.46 -18.70
C HIS A 365 -22.62 8.91 -17.41
N GLY A 366 -22.28 10.11 -16.91
CA GLY A 366 -22.80 10.69 -15.67
C GLY A 366 -22.14 10.21 -14.37
N ALA A 367 -21.45 9.06 -14.36
CA ALA A 367 -20.76 8.54 -13.17
C ALA A 367 -19.22 8.61 -13.28
N GLY A 368 -18.69 8.83 -14.48
CA GLY A 368 -17.25 8.95 -14.73
C GLY A 368 -16.56 7.59 -14.81
N GLN A 369 -15.29 7.55 -14.39
CA GLN A 369 -14.50 6.32 -14.39
C GLN A 369 -14.91 5.38 -13.25
N VAL A 370 -14.98 4.10 -13.58
CA VAL A 370 -15.32 3.01 -12.66
C VAL A 370 -14.28 1.91 -12.73
N ILE A 371 -14.12 1.15 -11.65
CA ILE A 371 -13.20 0.01 -11.61
C ILE A 371 -13.89 -1.24 -11.09
N ARG A 372 -13.29 -2.39 -11.41
CA ARG A 372 -13.67 -3.68 -10.87
C ARG A 372 -12.47 -4.63 -10.83
N MET A 373 -12.31 -5.40 -9.76
CA MET A 373 -11.32 -6.48 -9.71
C MET A 373 -11.58 -7.56 -10.76
N THR A 374 -10.50 -8.10 -11.32
CA THR A 374 -10.55 -9.32 -12.14
C THR A 374 -10.46 -10.56 -11.25
N LYS A 375 -10.93 -11.70 -11.76
CA LYS A 375 -10.78 -12.99 -11.05
C LYS A 375 -9.32 -13.35 -10.81
N VAL A 376 -8.46 -13.07 -11.80
CA VAL A 376 -7.01 -13.27 -11.71
C VAL A 376 -6.42 -12.33 -10.66
N GLY A 377 -6.82 -11.07 -10.67
CA GLY A 377 -6.41 -10.08 -9.68
C GLY A 377 -6.69 -10.52 -8.25
N ARG A 378 -7.91 -10.99 -7.98
CA ARG A 378 -8.30 -11.49 -6.66
C ARG A 378 -7.43 -12.66 -6.22
N ALA A 379 -7.16 -13.61 -7.12
CA ALA A 379 -6.29 -14.75 -6.83
C ALA A 379 -4.83 -14.35 -6.55
N VAL A 380 -4.31 -13.39 -7.32
CA VAL A 380 -2.93 -12.86 -7.16
C VAL A 380 -2.78 -12.11 -5.83
N VAL A 381 -3.73 -11.22 -5.50
CA VAL A 381 -3.69 -10.44 -4.24
C VAL A 381 -3.79 -11.35 -3.02
N ALA A 382 -4.68 -12.36 -3.05
CA ALA A 382 -4.83 -13.31 -1.94
C ALA A 382 -3.58 -14.17 -1.68
N GLY A 383 -2.75 -14.41 -2.71
CA GLY A 383 -1.61 -15.33 -2.65
C GLY A 383 -0.25 -14.69 -2.32
N VAL A 384 -0.16 -13.36 -2.15
CA VAL A 384 1.13 -12.67 -2.04
C VAL A 384 1.33 -11.96 -0.71
N TYR A 385 2.54 -12.14 -0.17
CA TYR A 385 3.05 -11.44 1.00
C TYR A 385 4.38 -10.73 0.67
N VAL A 386 4.55 -9.51 1.20
CA VAL A 386 5.80 -8.74 1.12
C VAL A 386 6.17 -8.22 2.50
N ALA A 387 7.25 -8.74 3.07
CA ALA A 387 7.73 -8.35 4.40
C ALA A 387 8.14 -6.88 4.48
N ASP A 388 8.06 -6.27 5.66
CA ASP A 388 8.34 -4.83 5.88
C ASP A 388 9.72 -4.38 5.44
N HIS A 389 10.73 -5.23 5.59
CA HIS A 389 12.09 -4.95 5.16
C HIS A 389 12.39 -5.33 3.71
N ASP A 390 11.47 -6.03 3.02
CA ASP A 390 11.66 -6.51 1.64
C ASP A 390 11.32 -5.40 0.62
N ARG A 391 12.18 -4.38 0.56
CA ARG A 391 12.12 -3.30 -0.43
C ARG A 391 13.28 -3.42 -1.43
N ILE A 392 13.04 -3.03 -2.67
CA ILE A 392 14.11 -2.91 -3.66
C ILE A 392 14.91 -1.65 -3.35
N GLN A 393 16.24 -1.79 -3.25
CA GLN A 393 17.14 -0.66 -3.17
C GLN A 393 17.39 -0.15 -4.60
N LEU A 394 17.08 1.12 -4.83
CA LEU A 394 17.37 1.78 -6.09
C LEU A 394 18.84 2.20 -6.08
N ASP A 395 19.57 1.82 -7.13
CA ASP A 395 20.98 2.16 -7.34
C ASP A 395 21.17 3.61 -7.81
#